data_AF-A0A3C1UFA3-F1
#
_entry.id   AF-A0A3C1UFA3-F1
#
_cell.length_a   1.000
_cell.length_b   1.000
_cell.length_c   1.000
_cell.angle_alpha   90.00
_cell.angle_beta   90.00
_cell.angle_gamma   90.00
#
_symmetry.space_group_name_H-M   'P 1'
#
loop_
_entity.id
_entity.type
_entity.pdbx_description
1 polymer ?
#
loop_
_entity_poly.entity_id
_entity_poly.type
_entity_poly.pdbx_seq_one_letter_code
_entity_poly.pdbx_strand_id
1 'polypeptide(L)'
;WKLEVTENGTSLPTARLHAIDPAYLLAYALPRHKRGENVAPQHHHGTLHIFKAVASSPTTPVTVKVTDTFGHTYTTTLTRPAAFGR
;
A
#
# COMPACT_ATOMS: atom_id res chain seq x y z
N TRP A 1 -8.81 1.48 -12.76
CA TRP A 1 -7.56 2.21 -12.48
C TRP A 1 -6.38 1.34 -12.87
N LYS A 2 -5.26 1.95 -13.25
CA LYS A 2 -4.02 1.32 -13.73
C LYS A 2 -2.86 1.71 -12.80
N LEU A 3 -2.03 0.75 -12.40
CA LEU A 3 -0.82 0.98 -11.61
C LEU A 3 0.41 0.73 -12.47
N GLU A 4 1.36 1.66 -12.43
CA GLU A 4 2.68 1.52 -13.04
C GLU A 4 3.73 1.82 -11.95
N VAL A 5 4.66 0.90 -11.75
CA VAL A 5 5.73 1.04 -10.75
C VAL A 5 7.06 0.91 -11.47
N THR A 6 7.95 1.89 -11.30
CA THR A 6 9.25 1.91 -11.95
C THR A 6 10.38 2.17 -10.96
N GLU A 7 11.53 1.55 -11.21
CA GLU A 7 12.77 1.73 -10.46
C GLU A 7 13.88 2.06 -11.47
N ASN A 8 14.53 3.22 -11.32
CA ASN A 8 15.57 3.69 -12.24
C ASN A 8 15.16 3.62 -13.74
N GLY A 9 13.89 3.91 -14.03
CA GLY A 9 13.32 3.85 -15.38
C GLY A 9 12.89 2.45 -15.85
N THR A 10 13.17 1.40 -15.08
CA THR A 10 12.75 0.02 -15.39
C THR A 10 11.40 -0.29 -14.75
N SER A 11 10.48 -0.88 -15.52
CA SER A 11 9.17 -1.30 -15.01
C SER A 11 9.28 -2.51 -14.09
N LEU A 12 8.66 -2.45 -12.91
CA LEU A 12 8.61 -3.55 -11.96
C LEU A 12 7.31 -4.35 -12.12
N PRO A 13 7.36 -5.69 -12.05
CA PRO A 13 6.15 -6.50 -12.04
C PRO A 13 5.36 -6.23 -10.76
N THR A 14 4.08 -5.88 -10.93
CA THR A 14 3.17 -5.57 -9.84
C THR A 14 2.09 -6.64 -9.71
N ALA A 15 1.91 -7.18 -8.50
CA ALA A 15 0.80 -8.07 -8.17
C ALA A 15 -0.26 -7.32 -7.37
N ARG A 16 -1.52 -7.45 -7.77
CA ARG A 16 -2.66 -6.99 -6.96
C ARG A 16 -2.99 -8.05 -5.91
N LEU A 17 -3.18 -7.63 -4.67
CA LEU A 17 -3.45 -8.50 -3.53
C LEU A 17 -4.85 -8.21 -2.97
N HIS A 18 -5.52 -9.26 -2.52
CA HIS A 18 -6.67 -9.14 -1.62
C HIS A 18 -6.16 -9.30 -0.19
N ALA A 19 -6.02 -8.18 0.51
CA ALA A 19 -5.41 -8.16 1.84
C ALA A 19 -6.09 -7.13 2.74
N ILE A 20 -5.95 -7.31 4.06
CA ILE A 20 -6.43 -6.34 5.04
C ILE A 20 -5.58 -5.08 4.92
N ASP A 21 -6.22 -3.92 4.93
CA ASP A 21 -5.53 -2.64 4.92
C ASP A 21 -4.72 -2.44 6.22
N PRO A 22 -3.38 -2.31 6.15
CA PRO A 22 -2.58 -2.05 7.34
C PRO A 22 -2.95 -0.74 8.04
N ALA A 23 -3.47 0.26 7.33
CA ALA A 23 -3.93 1.51 7.96
C ALA A 23 -5.14 1.28 8.87
N TYR A 24 -6.07 0.41 8.47
CA TYR A 24 -7.18 0.01 9.33
C TYR A 24 -6.70 -0.71 10.59
N LEU A 25 -5.73 -1.62 10.46
CA LEU A 25 -5.14 -2.33 11.60
C LEU A 25 -4.57 -1.34 12.62
N LEU A 26 -3.77 -0.37 12.14
CA LEU A 26 -3.12 0.65 12.98
C LEU A 26 -4.11 1.63 13.60
N ALA A 27 -5.07 2.14 12.82
CA ALA A 27 -5.96 3.21 13.26
C ALA A 27 -7.17 2.72 14.07
N TYR A 28 -7.63 1.48 13.87
CA TYR A 28 -8.89 1.00 14.44
C TYR A 28 -8.74 -0.23 15.32
N ALA A 29 -8.16 -1.31 14.78
CA ALA A 29 -8.11 -2.59 15.47
C ALA A 29 -7.19 -2.55 16.70
N LEU A 30 -5.97 -2.02 16.56
CA LEU A 30 -5.02 -1.95 17.68
C LEU A 30 -5.52 -1.04 18.83
N PRO A 31 -6.05 0.18 18.59
CA PRO A 31 -6.57 1.01 19.68
C PRO A 31 -7.75 0.38 20.42
N ARG A 32 -8.65 -0.31 19.71
CA ARG A 32 -9.80 -1.01 20.31
C ARG A 32 -9.36 -2.19 21.15
N HIS A 33 -8.44 -2.99 20.62
CA HIS A 33 -7.86 -4.10 21.36
C HIS A 33 -7.18 -3.63 22.65
N LYS A 34 -6.45 -2.51 22.60
CA LYS A 34 -5.83 -1.89 23.78
C LYS A 34 -6.85 -1.47 24.86
N ARG A 35 -8.10 -1.19 24.49
CA ARG A 35 -9.21 -0.87 25.42
C ARG A 35 -9.96 -2.12 25.91
N GLY A 36 -9.52 -3.32 25.54
CA GLY A 36 -10.18 -4.59 25.89
C GLY A 36 -11.45 -4.87 25.09
N GLU A 37 -11.70 -4.12 24.02
CA GLU A 37 -12.86 -4.37 23.15
C GLU A 37 -12.63 -5.62 22.28
N ASN A 38 -13.71 -6.36 22.03
CA ASN A 38 -13.66 -7.53 21.17
C ASN A 38 -13.63 -7.08 19.69
N VAL A 39 -12.48 -7.19 19.05
CA VAL A 39 -12.28 -6.85 17.63
C VAL A 39 -12.52 -8.12 16.81
N ALA A 40 -13.79 -8.45 16.58
CA ALA A 40 -14.13 -9.68 15.89
C ALA A 40 -13.67 -9.66 14.41
N PRO A 41 -13.20 -10.80 13.84
CA PRO A 41 -12.65 -10.89 12.49
C PRO A 41 -13.59 -10.48 11.35
N GLN A 42 -14.88 -10.47 11.66
CA GLN A 42 -16.02 -10.45 10.74
C GLN A 42 -16.24 -9.09 10.06
N HIS A 43 -15.43 -8.07 10.35
CA HIS A 43 -15.47 -6.77 9.65
C HIS A 43 -14.20 -6.50 8.84
N HIS A 44 -13.31 -7.49 8.73
CA HIS A 44 -12.04 -7.38 8.02
C HIS A 44 -12.19 -7.85 6.58
N HIS A 45 -13.04 -7.17 5.81
CA HIS A 45 -13.10 -7.43 4.38
C HIS A 45 -11.78 -6.95 3.77
N GLY A 46 -11.02 -7.89 3.18
CA GLY A 46 -9.83 -7.54 2.44
C GLY A 46 -10.16 -6.51 1.36
N THR A 47 -9.23 -5.62 1.09
CA THR A 47 -9.35 -4.67 -0.01
C THR A 47 -8.55 -5.16 -1.21
N LEU A 48 -9.08 -4.93 -2.41
CA LEU A 48 -8.37 -5.17 -3.67
C LEU A 48 -7.45 -4.00 -4.06
N HIS A 49 -7.30 -3.02 -3.16
CA HIS A 49 -6.49 -1.83 -3.38
C HIS A 49 -5.05 -1.97 -2.86
N ILE A 50 -4.61 -3.20 -2.52
CA ILE A 50 -3.23 -3.48 -2.11
C ILE A 50 -2.43 -4.01 -3.30
N PHE A 51 -1.21 -3.49 -3.47
CA PHE A 51 -0.30 -3.87 -4.54
C PHE A 51 1.07 -4.19 -3.98
N LYS A 52 1.73 -5.16 -4.59
CA LYS A 52 3.07 -5.61 -4.23
C LYS A 52 3.97 -5.54 -5.46
N ALA A 53 5.14 -4.95 -5.28
CA ALA A 53 6.25 -4.98 -6.22
C ALA A 53 7.52 -5.35 -5.46
N VAL A 54 8.45 -6.01 -6.13
CA VAL A 54 9.77 -6.33 -5.59
C VAL A 54 10.79 -5.50 -6.33
N ALA A 55 11.49 -4.64 -5.61
CA ALA A 55 12.55 -3.80 -6.13
C ALA A 55 13.90 -4.54 -6.08
N SER A 56 14.86 -4.10 -6.88
CA SER A 56 16.19 -4.73 -6.96
C SER A 56 17.07 -4.47 -5.73
N SER A 57 16.86 -3.35 -5.03
CA SER A 57 17.62 -2.97 -3.83
C SER A 57 16.68 -2.51 -2.71
N PRO A 58 17.10 -2.55 -1.43
CA PRO A 58 16.31 -2.02 -0.32
C PRO A 58 16.22 -0.48 -0.29
N THR A 59 17.16 0.24 -0.91
CA THR A 59 17.31 1.71 -0.73
C THR A 59 17.02 2.53 -1.98
N THR A 60 16.94 1.89 -3.15
CA THR A 60 16.66 2.55 -4.42
C THR A 60 15.25 3.16 -4.42
N PRO A 61 15.08 4.43 -4.83
CA PRO A 61 13.76 5.02 -4.93
C PRO A 61 12.90 4.32 -5.98
N VAL A 62 11.59 4.29 -5.75
CA VAL A 62 10.62 3.71 -6.67
C VAL A 62 9.58 4.76 -7.01
N THR A 63 9.28 4.93 -8.29
CA THR A 63 8.23 5.82 -8.77
C THR A 63 6.95 5.02 -8.97
N VAL A 64 5.88 5.48 -8.34
CA VAL A 64 4.55 4.89 -8.43
C VAL A 64 3.65 5.87 -9.16
N LYS A 65 2.99 5.37 -10.20
CA LYS A 65 2.01 6.12 -10.99
C LYS A 65 0.68 5.37 -10.99
N VAL A 66 -0.38 6.06 -10.61
CA VAL A 66 -1.74 5.55 -10.58
C VAL A 66 -2.59 6.38 -11.52
N THR A 67 -3.25 5.73 -12.47
CA THR A 67 -4.29 6.35 -13.29
C THR A 67 -5.65 5.83 -12.85
N ASP A 68 -6.54 6.73 -12.45
CA ASP A 68 -7.88 6.35 -12.00
C ASP A 68 -8.82 5.98 -13.17
N THR A 69 -10.11 5.75 -12.89
CA THR A 69 -11.10 5.42 -13.93
C THR A 69 -11.56 6.61 -14.75
N PHE A 70 -11.33 7.84 -14.26
CA PHE A 70 -11.66 9.09 -14.96
C PHE A 70 -10.49 9.60 -15.82
N GLY A 71 -9.34 8.94 -15.74
CA GLY A 71 -8.13 9.27 -16.49
C GLY A 71 -7.17 10.20 -15.74
N HIS A 72 -7.46 10.59 -14.50
CA HIS A 72 -6.52 11.38 -13.71
C HIS A 72 -5.34 10.52 -13.30
N THR A 73 -4.15 11.11 -13.39
CA THR A 73 -2.89 10.44 -13.11
C THR A 73 -2.20 11.09 -11.93
N TYR A 74 -1.82 10.26 -10.96
CA TYR A 74 -1.11 10.66 -9.75
C TYR A 74 0.23 9.94 -9.72
N THR A 75 1.32 10.69 -9.56
CA THR A 75 2.68 10.17 -9.53
C THR A 75 3.35 10.55 -8.23
N THR A 76 4.04 9.59 -7.61
CA THR A 76 4.82 9.80 -6.39
C THR A 76 6.12 9.01 -6.47
N THR A 77 7.21 9.60 -5.97
CA THR A 77 8.47 8.90 -5.79
C THR A 77 8.65 8.56 -4.32
N LEU A 78 8.78 7.27 -4.01
CA LEU A 78 9.00 6.77 -2.67
C LEU A 78 10.50 6.60 -2.43
N THR A 79 11.08 7.40 -1.54
CA THR A 79 12.41 7.16 -0.99
C THR A 79 12.34 6.02 0.01
N ARG A 80 13.33 5.10 -0.04
CA ARG A 80 13.32 3.87 0.77
C ARG A 80 14.56 3.77 1.68
N PRO A 81 14.44 3.24 2.90
CA PRO A 81 13.19 2.85 3.56
C PRO A 81 12.29 4.07 3.78
N ALA A 82 10.98 3.89 3.60
CA ALA A 82 10.04 4.97 3.88
C ALA A 82 10.16 5.34 5.36
N ALA A 83 10.27 6.62 5.66
CA ALA A 83 10.25 7.06 7.04
C ALA A 83 8.95 6.56 7.69
N PHE A 84 9.06 6.02 8.92
CA PHE A 84 7.87 5.81 9.74
C PHE A 84 7.29 7.21 10.01
N GLY A 85 6.22 7.56 9.30
CA GLY A 85 5.50 8.81 9.54
C GLY A 85 5.01 8.87 10.98
N ARG A 86 5.15 10.04 11.60
CA ARG A 86 4.62 10.35 12.93
C ARG A 86 3.10 10.49 12.89
#